data_AF-Q6S974-F1
#
_entry.id   AF-Q6S974-F1
#
_cell.length_a   1.000
_cell.length_b   1.000
_cell.length_c   1.000
_cell.angle_alpha   90.00
_cell.angle_beta   90.00
_cell.angle_gamma   90.00
#
_symmetry.space_group_name_H-M   'P 1'
#
loop_
_entity.id
_entity.type
_entity.pdbx_description
1 polymer ?
#
loop_
_entity_poly.entity_id
_entity_poly.type
_entity_poly.pdbx_seq_one_letter_code
_entity_poly.pdbx_strand_id
1 'polypeptide(L)'
;PIFFIKDPIYFPSFIHTQKRNPVTHLKDADMFWDFLSLRPESTHQVMFLFSDRGIPDGYRHMNGYGSHTFSLVNAKDEIVYCKFHYKTDRGIKNLPVDKAAELSASNPDYAIQDLYDAIAKNQYPTWTFYIQVMTPTQAKSFKWNPFDLTKVWPHDEYPLIPVGKLVLNRNPENYFADIEQI
;
A
#
# COMPACT_ATOMS: atom_id res chain seq x y z
N PRO A 1 2.34 0.71 -4.30
CA PRO A 1 1.75 1.27 -5.54
C PRO A 1 1.25 0.22 -6.54
N ILE A 2 1.56 -1.07 -6.34
CA ILE A 2 1.09 -2.20 -7.14
C ILE A 2 0.53 -3.28 -6.19
N PHE A 3 0.02 -4.38 -6.76
CA PHE A 3 -0.44 -5.53 -5.98
C PHE A 3 0.00 -6.86 -6.62
N PHE A 4 -0.21 -7.98 -5.93
CA PHE A 4 0.27 -9.32 -6.33
C PHE A 4 -0.46 -9.91 -7.53
N ILE A 5 -1.71 -9.51 -7.76
CA ILE A 5 -2.57 -10.09 -8.79
C ILE A 5 -3.26 -8.98 -9.58
N LYS A 6 -3.60 -9.29 -10.83
CA LYS A 6 -4.31 -8.38 -11.76
C LYS A 6 -5.75 -8.77 -12.04
N ASP A 7 -6.20 -9.92 -11.52
CA ASP A 7 -7.56 -10.44 -11.69
C ASP A 7 -8.12 -10.83 -10.30
N PRO A 8 -9.27 -10.27 -9.89
CA PRO A 8 -9.85 -10.51 -8.56
C PRO A 8 -10.27 -11.97 -8.33
N ILE A 9 -10.47 -12.79 -9.37
CA ILE A 9 -10.86 -14.20 -9.19
C ILE A 9 -9.83 -14.98 -8.36
N TYR A 10 -8.56 -14.57 -8.40
CA TYR A 10 -7.48 -15.20 -7.65
C TYR A 10 -7.28 -14.62 -6.25
N PHE A 11 -8.01 -13.58 -5.87
CA PHE A 11 -7.83 -12.93 -4.58
C PHE A 11 -8.07 -13.86 -3.38
N PRO A 12 -9.15 -14.68 -3.35
CA PRO A 12 -9.34 -15.64 -2.26
C PRO A 12 -8.18 -16.65 -2.18
N SER A 13 -7.76 -17.20 -3.33
CA SER A 13 -6.64 -18.14 -3.40
C SER A 13 -5.34 -17.54 -2.89
N PHE A 14 -5.01 -16.32 -3.31
CA PHE A 14 -3.87 -15.57 -2.80
C PHE A 14 -3.95 -15.39 -1.29
N ILE A 15 -5.07 -14.89 -0.77
CA ILE A 15 -5.22 -14.63 0.67
C ILE A 15 -5.13 -15.91 1.50
N HIS A 16 -5.63 -17.05 1.01
CA HIS A 16 -5.46 -18.33 1.68
C HIS A 16 -3.99 -18.71 1.82
N THR A 17 -3.16 -18.50 0.78
CA THR A 17 -1.73 -18.85 0.83
C THR A 17 -0.94 -17.97 1.80
N GLN A 18 -1.44 -16.76 2.10
CA GLN A 18 -0.85 -15.87 3.10
C GLN A 18 -1.27 -16.20 4.54
N LYS A 19 -2.28 -17.05 4.74
CA LYS A 19 -2.87 -17.34 6.05
C LYS A 19 -2.26 -18.59 6.67
N ARG A 20 -3.05 -19.62 6.96
CA ARG A 20 -2.66 -20.81 7.70
C ARG A 20 -3.01 -22.03 6.88
N ASN A 21 -2.12 -23.01 6.84
CA ASN A 21 -2.35 -24.30 6.19
C ASN A 21 -3.62 -24.94 6.80
N PRO A 22 -4.55 -25.47 5.98
CA PRO A 22 -5.84 -25.96 6.46
C PRO A 22 -5.76 -27.26 7.28
N VAL A 23 -4.68 -28.03 7.16
CA VAL A 23 -4.47 -29.27 7.92
C VAL A 23 -3.79 -28.98 9.26
N THR A 24 -2.74 -28.16 9.26
CA THR A 24 -1.90 -27.93 10.45
C THR A 24 -2.27 -26.67 11.23
N HIS A 25 -3.03 -25.75 10.61
CA HIS A 25 -3.30 -24.41 11.11
C HIS A 25 -2.02 -23.57 11.37
N LEU A 26 -0.89 -23.91 10.73
CA LEU A 26 0.39 -23.19 10.86
C LEU A 26 0.68 -22.31 9.63
N LYS A 27 1.66 -21.40 9.76
CA LYS A 27 2.27 -20.74 8.61
C LYS A 27 3.01 -21.78 7.77
N ASP A 28 2.95 -21.61 6.46
CA ASP A 28 3.49 -22.58 5.51
C ASP A 28 4.20 -21.84 4.37
N ALA A 29 5.53 -21.94 4.35
CA ALA A 29 6.34 -21.27 3.35
C ALA A 29 6.20 -21.92 1.96
N ASP A 30 5.92 -23.22 1.90
CA ASP A 30 5.71 -23.94 0.63
C ASP A 30 4.43 -23.44 -0.03
N MET A 31 3.31 -23.38 0.71
CA MET A 31 2.05 -22.82 0.21
C MET A 31 2.19 -21.36 -0.25
N PHE A 32 2.97 -20.54 0.48
CA PHE A 32 3.24 -19.15 0.10
C PHE A 32 4.00 -19.06 -1.22
N TRP A 33 5.09 -19.83 -1.37
CA TRP A 33 5.95 -19.76 -2.55
C TRP A 33 5.40 -20.51 -3.76
N ASP A 34 4.64 -21.59 -3.57
CA ASP A 34 3.96 -22.33 -4.64
C ASP A 34 3.05 -21.39 -5.43
N PHE A 35 2.16 -20.65 -4.75
CA PHE A 35 1.31 -19.68 -5.42
C PHE A 35 2.09 -18.58 -6.14
N LEU A 36 3.10 -17.98 -5.49
CA LEU A 36 3.83 -16.85 -6.06
C LEU A 36 4.70 -17.27 -7.25
N SER A 37 5.32 -18.46 -7.19
CA SER A 37 6.16 -18.99 -8.26
C SER A 37 5.34 -19.40 -9.50
N LEU A 38 4.09 -19.85 -9.31
CA LEU A 38 3.17 -20.20 -10.39
C LEU A 38 2.39 -19.00 -10.95
N ARG A 39 2.50 -17.81 -10.32
CA ARG A 39 1.83 -16.57 -10.72
C ARG A 39 2.85 -15.47 -10.99
N PRO A 40 3.51 -15.48 -12.17
CA PRO A 40 4.60 -14.56 -12.48
C PRO A 40 4.19 -13.09 -12.48
N GLU A 41 2.90 -12.75 -12.59
CA GLU A 41 2.43 -11.38 -12.44
C GLU A 41 2.68 -10.80 -11.03
N SER A 42 2.87 -11.65 -10.02
CA SER A 42 3.15 -11.25 -8.64
C SER A 42 4.55 -10.69 -8.44
N THR A 43 5.48 -10.99 -9.35
CA THR A 43 6.92 -10.69 -9.23
C THR A 43 7.20 -9.26 -8.80
N HIS A 44 6.52 -8.27 -9.38
CA HIS A 44 6.76 -6.87 -9.06
C HIS A 44 6.45 -6.54 -7.59
N GLN A 45 5.30 -7.02 -7.09
CA GLN A 45 4.93 -6.79 -5.69
C GLN A 45 5.75 -7.66 -4.73
N VAL A 46 6.18 -8.86 -5.14
CA VAL A 46 7.11 -9.69 -4.34
C VAL A 46 8.46 -8.98 -4.17
N MET A 47 9.02 -8.42 -5.25
CA MET A 47 10.26 -7.63 -5.16
C MET A 47 10.11 -6.40 -4.25
N PHE A 48 8.93 -5.76 -4.26
CA PHE A 48 8.63 -4.67 -3.32
C PHE A 48 8.53 -5.16 -1.88
N LEU A 49 7.79 -6.26 -1.64
CA LEU A 49 7.58 -6.85 -0.32
C LEU A 49 8.88 -7.32 0.33
N PHE A 50 9.79 -7.92 -0.43
CA PHE A 50 11.08 -8.40 0.09
C PHE A 50 12.21 -7.36 0.03
N SER A 51 11.90 -6.12 -0.33
CA SER A 51 12.80 -4.98 -0.09
C SER A 51 12.63 -4.44 1.33
N ASP A 52 13.44 -3.46 1.73
CA ASP A 52 13.28 -2.77 3.02
C ASP A 52 11.84 -2.26 3.26
N ARG A 53 11.12 -1.88 2.19
CA ARG A 53 9.73 -1.41 2.26
C ARG A 53 8.73 -2.46 2.77
N GLY A 54 9.13 -3.72 2.87
CA GLY A 54 8.33 -4.79 3.44
C GLY A 54 8.10 -4.67 4.94
N ILE A 55 8.98 -3.96 5.65
CA ILE A 55 8.95 -3.83 7.11
C ILE A 55 9.07 -2.35 7.49
N PRO A 56 8.03 -1.53 7.31
CA PRO A 56 8.07 -0.11 7.64
C PRO A 56 8.27 0.10 9.15
N ASP A 57 9.02 1.15 9.49
CA ASP A 57 9.21 1.59 10.88
C ASP A 57 8.01 2.44 11.33
N GLY A 58 6.93 1.75 11.72
CA GLY A 58 5.65 2.37 12.07
C GLY A 58 4.88 2.94 10.87
N TYR A 59 3.63 3.33 11.10
CA TYR A 59 2.76 3.79 10.01
C TYR A 59 3.16 5.17 9.48
N ARG A 60 3.77 6.01 10.30
CA ARG A 60 4.05 7.43 9.97
C ARG A 60 5.18 7.59 8.95
N HIS A 61 6.00 6.56 8.79
CA HIS A 61 7.19 6.55 7.91
C HIS A 61 6.98 5.77 6.61
N MET A 62 5.75 5.42 6.25
CA MET A 62 5.44 4.78 4.96
C MET A 62 4.62 5.70 4.05
N ASN A 63 4.72 5.46 2.74
CA ASN A 63 3.83 6.10 1.77
C ASN A 63 2.51 5.32 1.69
N GLY A 64 1.42 6.01 1.35
CA GLY A 64 0.16 5.41 0.92
C GLY A 64 0.01 5.50 -0.60
N TYR A 65 -0.73 4.56 -1.19
CA TYR A 65 -1.01 4.55 -2.63
C TYR A 65 -2.42 4.02 -2.87
N GLY A 66 -3.18 4.65 -3.77
CA GLY A 66 -4.43 4.06 -4.27
C GLY A 66 -4.19 2.79 -5.11
N SER A 67 -2.97 2.65 -5.65
CA SER A 67 -2.48 1.53 -6.46
C SER A 67 -3.19 1.36 -7.81
N HIS A 68 -4.49 1.16 -7.80
CA HIS A 68 -5.34 1.09 -8.99
C HIS A 68 -5.31 2.38 -9.80
N THR A 69 -5.72 2.25 -11.05
CA THR A 69 -6.06 3.38 -11.91
C THR A 69 -7.53 3.70 -11.72
N PHE A 70 -7.84 4.95 -11.42
CA PHE A 70 -9.20 5.48 -11.25
C PHE A 70 -9.53 6.44 -12.41
N SER A 71 -10.79 6.84 -12.51
CA SER A 71 -11.23 7.90 -13.41
C SER A 71 -11.62 9.14 -12.62
N LEU A 72 -11.18 10.31 -13.07
CA LEU A 72 -11.67 11.60 -12.62
C LEU A 72 -12.53 12.20 -13.73
N VAL A 73 -13.66 12.79 -13.36
CA VAL A 73 -14.60 13.45 -14.26
C VAL A 73 -14.66 14.92 -13.88
N ASN A 74 -14.50 15.82 -14.86
CA ASN A 74 -14.60 17.26 -14.61
C ASN A 74 -16.04 17.78 -14.83
N ALA A 75 -16.26 19.09 -14.63
CA ALA A 75 -17.57 19.73 -14.80
C ALA A 75 -18.12 19.73 -16.24
N LYS A 76 -17.35 19.22 -17.22
CA LYS A 76 -17.75 19.06 -18.63
C LYS A 76 -17.92 17.58 -19.01
N ASP A 77 -17.99 16.68 -18.03
CA ASP A 77 -18.05 15.23 -18.21
C ASP A 77 -16.82 14.63 -18.95
N GLU A 78 -15.70 15.35 -18.97
CA GLU A 78 -14.47 14.84 -19.57
C GLU A 78 -13.72 13.94 -18.58
N ILE A 79 -13.29 12.77 -19.05
CA ILE A 79 -12.61 11.76 -18.25
C ILE A 79 -11.10 11.85 -18.42
N VAL A 80 -10.38 11.82 -17.30
CA VAL A 80 -8.96 11.47 -17.26
C VAL A 80 -8.75 10.30 -16.30
N TYR A 81 -7.73 9.48 -16.54
CA TYR A 81 -7.33 8.44 -15.61
C TYR A 81 -6.33 8.99 -14.60
N CYS A 82 -6.36 8.46 -13.38
CA CYS A 82 -5.43 8.89 -12.34
C CYS A 82 -4.92 7.75 -11.45
N LYS A 83 -3.79 8.00 -10.79
CA LYS A 83 -3.28 7.21 -9.67
C LYS A 83 -3.04 8.11 -8.46
N PHE A 84 -3.44 7.65 -7.27
CA PHE A 84 -3.32 8.38 -6.01
C PHE A 84 -2.03 8.02 -5.26
N HIS A 85 -1.33 9.04 -4.76
CA HIS A 85 -0.09 8.89 -4.02
C HIS A 85 -0.09 9.77 -2.76
N TYR A 86 0.12 9.16 -1.60
CA TYR A 86 0.32 9.85 -0.33
C TYR A 86 1.79 9.70 0.08
N LYS A 87 2.58 10.76 -0.07
CA LYS A 87 4.00 10.73 0.28
C LYS A 87 4.17 11.20 1.72
N THR A 88 4.77 10.39 2.58
CA THR A 88 5.02 10.78 3.98
C THR A 88 5.95 11.98 4.02
N ASP A 89 5.60 12.99 4.81
CA ASP A 89 6.45 14.17 5.03
C ASP A 89 7.52 13.90 6.11
N ARG A 90 7.44 12.74 6.80
CA ARG A 90 8.40 12.32 7.83
C ARG A 90 9.61 11.56 7.27
N GLY A 91 9.65 11.38 5.96
CA GLY A 91 10.62 10.53 5.29
C GLY A 91 10.35 9.05 5.54
N ILE A 92 10.87 8.23 4.63
CA ILE A 92 10.69 6.78 4.69
C ILE A 92 11.71 6.17 5.62
N LYS A 93 11.23 5.30 6.50
CA LYS A 93 12.05 4.49 7.40
C LYS A 93 11.52 3.06 7.44
N ASN A 94 12.43 2.11 7.54
CA ASN A 94 12.14 0.68 7.59
C ASN A 94 12.97 0.04 8.69
N LEU A 95 12.47 -1.05 9.26
CA LEU A 95 13.13 -1.81 10.31
C LEU A 95 14.09 -2.85 9.69
N PRO A 96 15.31 -2.99 10.23
CA PRO A 96 16.12 -4.18 10.04
C PRO A 96 15.36 -5.44 10.48
N VAL A 97 15.61 -6.57 9.81
CA VAL A 97 14.89 -7.83 10.05
C VAL A 97 15.02 -8.34 11.49
N ASP A 98 16.20 -8.21 12.08
CA ASP A 98 16.49 -8.56 13.48
C ASP A 98 15.72 -7.67 14.45
N LYS A 99 15.65 -6.36 14.19
CA LYS A 99 14.86 -5.44 15.01
C LYS A 99 13.36 -5.71 14.90
N ALA A 100 12.89 -6.02 13.71
CA ALA A 100 11.49 -6.39 13.48
C ALA A 100 11.11 -7.68 14.21
N ALA A 101 12.00 -8.68 14.21
CA ALA A 101 11.82 -9.91 14.98
C ALA A 101 11.76 -9.64 16.49
N GLU A 102 12.68 -8.82 17.03
CA GLU A 102 12.66 -8.40 18.43
C GLU A 102 11.35 -7.70 18.80
N LEU A 103 10.90 -6.75 17.98
CA LEU A 103 9.64 -6.01 18.21
C LEU A 103 8.42 -6.93 18.12
N SER A 104 8.40 -7.88 17.19
CA SER A 104 7.29 -8.84 17.09
C SER A 104 7.05 -9.66 18.38
N ALA A 105 8.09 -9.84 19.20
CA ALA A 105 8.01 -10.53 20.48
C ALA A 105 7.80 -9.57 21.66
N SER A 106 8.49 -8.44 21.67
CA SER A 106 8.51 -7.50 22.81
C SER A 106 7.38 -6.47 22.77
N ASN A 107 6.92 -6.08 21.58
CA ASN A 107 5.85 -5.13 21.34
C ASN A 107 5.16 -5.40 19.99
N PRO A 108 4.27 -6.41 19.92
CA PRO A 108 3.58 -6.77 18.67
C PRO A 108 2.71 -5.63 18.10
N ASP A 109 2.34 -4.65 18.94
CA ASP A 109 1.49 -3.50 18.59
C ASP A 109 2.31 -2.22 18.31
N TYR A 110 3.62 -2.34 18.10
CA TYR A 110 4.56 -1.21 17.94
C TYR A 110 4.05 -0.10 17.00
N ALA A 111 3.58 -0.46 15.80
CA ALA A 111 3.13 0.53 14.82
C ALA A 111 1.85 1.29 15.25
N ILE A 112 0.95 0.60 15.96
CA ILE A 112 -0.27 1.20 16.53
C ILE A 112 0.11 2.14 17.68
N GLN A 113 0.98 1.68 18.58
CA GLN A 113 1.45 2.48 19.71
C GLN A 113 2.19 3.73 19.24
N ASP A 114 3.10 3.62 18.26
CA ASP A 114 3.83 4.75 17.68
C ASP A 114 2.87 5.83 17.14
N LEU A 115 1.83 5.42 16.40
CA LEU A 115 0.86 6.36 15.84
C LEU A 115 0.03 7.05 16.93
N TYR A 116 -0.48 6.27 17.90
CA TYR A 116 -1.27 6.79 19.01
C TYR A 116 -0.47 7.82 19.82
N ASP A 117 0.75 7.44 20.22
CA ASP A 117 1.65 8.26 21.02
C ASP A 117 2.00 9.56 20.31
N ALA A 118 2.27 9.50 19.00
CA ALA A 118 2.60 10.67 18.21
C ALA A 118 1.44 11.67 18.22
N ILE A 119 0.21 11.21 18.00
CA ILE A 119 -0.98 12.07 18.00
C ILE A 119 -1.24 12.63 19.40
N ALA A 120 -1.15 11.80 20.45
CA ALA A 120 -1.33 12.23 21.84
C ALA A 120 -0.30 13.30 22.27
N LYS A 121 0.92 13.24 21.71
CA LYS A 121 2.00 14.22 21.92
C LYS A 121 1.93 15.42 20.96
N ASN A 122 0.83 15.59 20.22
CA ASN A 122 0.65 16.62 19.19
C ASN A 122 1.69 16.60 18.06
N GLN A 123 2.35 15.44 17.85
CA GLN A 123 3.29 15.19 16.76
C GLN A 123 2.57 14.60 15.55
N TYR A 124 1.60 15.34 15.01
CA TYR A 124 0.73 14.88 13.96
C TYR A 124 1.52 14.44 12.71
N PRO A 125 1.36 13.18 12.26
CA PRO A 125 1.94 12.75 11.00
C PRO A 125 1.15 13.35 9.84
N THR A 126 1.88 13.63 8.76
CA THR A 126 1.31 14.24 7.56
C THR A 126 1.83 13.58 6.30
N TRP A 127 0.97 13.58 5.28
CA TRP A 127 1.30 13.11 3.94
C TRP A 127 0.90 14.17 2.93
N THR A 128 1.81 14.49 2.01
CA THR A 128 1.44 15.29 0.84
C THR A 128 0.74 14.37 -0.18
N PHE A 129 -0.47 14.75 -0.57
CA PHE A 129 -1.30 14.03 -1.53
C PHE A 129 -1.01 14.51 -2.95
N TYR A 130 -0.67 13.56 -3.82
CA TYR A 130 -0.39 13.77 -5.24
C TYR A 130 -1.25 12.86 -6.10
N ILE A 131 -1.43 13.27 -7.35
CA ILE A 131 -1.99 12.44 -8.41
C ILE A 131 -1.05 12.36 -9.60
N GLN A 132 -1.04 11.23 -10.28
CA GLN A 132 -0.63 11.15 -11.69
C GLN A 132 -1.89 11.23 -12.55
N VAL A 133 -1.80 11.81 -13.75
CA VAL A 133 -2.92 11.95 -14.67
C VAL A 133 -2.53 11.43 -16.05
N MET A 134 -3.40 10.62 -16.66
CA MET A 134 -3.23 10.05 -18.00
C MET A 134 -4.53 10.25 -18.79
N THR A 135 -4.44 10.83 -19.98
CA THR A 135 -5.60 11.01 -20.87
C THR A 135 -6.02 9.69 -21.53
N PRO A 136 -7.27 9.58 -22.03
CA PRO A 136 -7.71 8.42 -22.79
C PRO A 136 -6.85 8.12 -24.03
N THR A 137 -6.34 9.15 -24.69
CA THR A 137 -5.44 9.00 -25.85
C THR A 137 -4.09 8.43 -25.43
N GLN A 138 -3.48 8.96 -24.35
CA GLN A 138 -2.23 8.44 -23.82
C GLN A 138 -2.35 6.98 -23.36
N ALA A 139 -3.47 6.62 -22.74
CA ALA A 139 -3.74 5.25 -22.28
C ALA A 139 -3.72 4.22 -23.42
N LYS A 140 -4.18 4.58 -24.62
CA LYS A 140 -4.16 3.69 -25.80
C LYS A 140 -2.76 3.42 -26.33
N SER A 141 -1.85 4.38 -26.18
CA SER A 141 -0.47 4.30 -26.67
C SER A 141 0.54 3.93 -25.58
N PHE A 142 0.10 3.74 -24.33
CA PHE A 142 1.02 3.46 -23.24
C PHE A 142 1.64 2.07 -23.39
N LYS A 143 2.94 1.95 -23.11
CA LYS A 143 3.73 0.72 -23.33
C LYS A 143 3.26 -0.50 -22.53
N TRP A 144 2.51 -0.27 -21.45
CA TRP A 144 1.85 -1.31 -20.66
C TRP A 144 0.35 -1.06 -20.61
N ASN A 145 -0.44 -2.05 -20.19
CA ASN A 145 -1.84 -1.82 -19.86
C ASN A 145 -1.93 -0.89 -18.63
N PRO A 146 -2.46 0.34 -18.74
CA PRO A 146 -2.51 1.28 -17.62
C PRO A 146 -3.50 0.86 -16.53
N PHE A 147 -4.36 -0.13 -16.79
CA PHE A 147 -5.32 -0.70 -15.86
C PHE A 147 -4.83 -2.00 -15.21
N ASP A 148 -3.65 -2.50 -15.59
CA ASP A 148 -3.01 -3.63 -14.91
C ASP A 148 -2.43 -3.17 -13.57
N LEU A 149 -3.00 -3.66 -12.47
CA LEU A 149 -2.62 -3.32 -11.09
C LEU A 149 -1.17 -3.71 -10.75
N THR A 150 -0.55 -4.60 -11.53
CA THR A 150 0.85 -5.00 -11.34
C THR A 150 1.83 -4.02 -11.98
N LYS A 151 1.36 -2.94 -12.62
CA LYS A 151 2.17 -1.95 -13.34
C LYS A 151 2.09 -0.57 -12.69
N VAL A 152 3.23 0.12 -12.70
CA VAL A 152 3.33 1.54 -12.32
C VAL A 152 3.33 2.43 -13.55
N TRP A 153 2.94 3.68 -13.37
CA TRP A 153 3.19 4.73 -14.36
C TRP A 153 4.49 5.43 -13.99
N PRO A 154 5.52 5.41 -14.85
CA PRO A 154 6.80 6.06 -14.56
C PRO A 154 6.59 7.55 -14.26
N HIS A 155 7.26 8.07 -13.23
CA HIS A 155 7.08 9.46 -12.79
C HIS A 155 7.72 10.48 -13.74
N ASP A 156 8.68 10.07 -14.56
CA ASP A 156 9.29 10.87 -15.62
C ASP A 156 8.32 11.07 -16.81
N GLU A 157 7.51 10.05 -17.13
CA GLU A 157 6.47 10.14 -18.15
C GLU A 157 5.16 10.78 -17.63
N TYR A 158 4.79 10.47 -16.38
CA TYR A 158 3.57 10.94 -15.72
C TYR A 158 3.93 11.51 -14.34
N PRO A 159 4.33 12.79 -14.26
CA PRO A 159 4.80 13.39 -13.02
C PRO A 159 3.71 13.49 -11.95
N LEU A 160 4.15 13.57 -10.70
CA LEU A 160 3.28 13.79 -9.55
C LEU A 160 2.79 15.25 -9.53
N ILE A 161 1.48 15.43 -9.51
CA ILE A 161 0.81 16.72 -9.40
C ILE A 161 0.31 16.87 -7.96
N PRO A 162 0.74 17.91 -7.22
CA PRO A 162 0.29 18.12 -5.84
C PRO A 162 -1.18 18.51 -5.80
N VAL A 163 -1.92 17.92 -4.86
CA VAL A 163 -3.36 18.20 -4.67
C VAL A 163 -3.65 18.77 -3.29
N GLY A 164 -3.01 18.22 -2.25
CA GLY A 164 -3.29 18.67 -0.89
C GLY A 164 -2.46 17.94 0.16
N LYS A 165 -2.95 17.95 1.40
CA LYS A 165 -2.25 17.38 2.55
C LYS A 165 -3.21 16.62 3.46
N LEU A 166 -2.84 15.39 3.81
CA LEU A 166 -3.49 14.59 4.84
C LEU A 166 -2.78 14.81 6.17
N VAL A 167 -3.54 15.08 7.22
CA VAL A 167 -3.04 15.27 8.59
C VAL A 167 -3.87 14.39 9.52
N LEU A 168 -3.21 13.52 10.29
CA LEU A 168 -3.87 12.76 11.36
C LEU A 168 -3.62 13.46 12.69
N ASN A 169 -4.65 14.10 13.25
CA ASN A 169 -4.52 14.97 14.43
C ASN A 169 -5.44 14.60 15.60
N ARG A 170 -6.12 13.46 15.53
CA ARG A 170 -7.03 13.01 16.58
C ARG A 170 -7.00 11.49 16.68
N ASN A 171 -6.83 10.97 17.89
CA ASN A 171 -6.95 9.55 18.19
C ASN A 171 -8.43 9.16 18.33
N PRO A 172 -8.78 7.87 18.09
CA PRO A 172 -10.10 7.38 18.41
C PRO A 172 -10.38 7.53 19.92
N GLU A 173 -11.62 7.82 20.28
CA GLU A 173 -12.07 7.82 21.67
C GLU A 173 -12.35 6.39 22.13
N ASN A 174 -12.84 5.56 21.21
CA ASN A 174 -13.06 4.14 21.43
C ASN A 174 -12.58 3.35 20.22
N TYR A 175 -11.52 2.55 20.39
CA TYR A 175 -10.92 1.81 19.28
C TYR A 175 -11.89 0.85 18.60
N PHE A 176 -12.74 0.15 19.35
CA PHE A 176 -13.68 -0.79 18.76
C PHE A 176 -14.74 -0.08 17.91
N ALA A 177 -15.39 0.94 18.47
CA ALA A 177 -16.45 1.67 17.78
C ALA A 177 -15.92 2.52 16.60
N ASP A 178 -14.75 3.15 16.78
CA ASP A 178 -14.23 4.11 15.80
C ASP A 178 -13.33 3.46 14.74
N ILE A 179 -12.74 2.30 15.02
CA ILE A 179 -11.74 1.65 14.14
C ILE A 179 -12.15 0.24 13.71
N GLU A 180 -12.51 -0.64 14.63
CA GLU A 180 -12.84 -2.04 14.28
C GLU A 180 -14.15 -2.16 13.47
N GLN A 181 -15.07 -1.19 13.62
CA GLN A 181 -16.38 -1.17 12.96
C GLN A 181 -16.48 -0.27 11.71
N ILE A 182 -15.36 0.25 11.21
CA ILE A 182 -15.33 1.16 10.04
C ILE A 182 -15.70 0.49 8.71
#